data_AF-A0A7X8H150-F1
#
_entry.id   AF-A0A7X8H150-F1
#
_cell.length_a   1.000
_cell.length_b   1.000
_cell.length_c   1.000
_cell.angle_alpha   90.00
_cell.angle_beta   90.00
_cell.angle_gamma   90.00
#
_symmetry.space_group_name_H-M   'P 1'
#
loop_
_entity.id
_entity.type
_entity.pdbx_description
1 polymer ?
#
loop_
_entity_poly.entity_id
_entity_poly.type
_entity_poly.pdbx_seq_one_letter_code
_entity_poly.pdbx_strand_id
1 'polypeptide(L)'
;MKNIFKGLIILVLLALIGVLLYVTRMNKTAKPTQPVTVNTVQQLDQVVQQIDSYYVNPNEKSFLREEPIADEELTQLKEAIDTVNASTADKNKVLVEIEIVEWKKAALDAVNHLYSGSATPVIKGDQVATKKVLADNLKLADVEKVATDFIDTMPKRLLLDDEEVPEDKFNTAITELINEAKDQFENFDKAIEALNKVKSIDIEDGQIGNIAKGLRDFEKLRDKVTDDNLLNQLNEKADQYLSVFLTAFTEIASEIPGYYDIALVAVEPSQLLTKLMKENRETLEATETETETTEEVVTEEIVTEES
;
A
#
# COMPACT_ATOMS: atom_id res chain seq x y z
N MET A 1 -22.40 9.97 -31.46
CA MET A 1 -23.85 10.01 -31.11
C MET A 1 -24.13 9.94 -29.60
N LYS A 2 -23.40 9.15 -28.79
CA LYS A 2 -23.59 9.08 -27.32
C LYS A 2 -23.35 10.40 -26.55
N ASN A 3 -22.35 11.20 -26.92
CA ASN A 3 -22.02 12.43 -26.19
C ASN A 3 -23.00 13.58 -26.45
N ILE A 4 -23.65 13.58 -27.61
CA ILE A 4 -24.69 14.57 -27.97
C ILE A 4 -25.97 14.26 -27.16
N PHE A 5 -26.30 12.99 -26.96
CA PHE A 5 -27.43 12.57 -26.13
C PHE A 5 -27.25 12.94 -24.65
N LYS A 6 -26.05 12.77 -24.08
CA LYS A 6 -25.75 13.18 -22.69
C LYS A 6 -25.84 14.70 -22.51
N GLY A 7 -25.29 15.48 -23.44
CA GLY A 7 -25.43 16.95 -23.44
C GLY A 7 -26.88 17.41 -23.58
N LEU A 8 -27.69 16.70 -24.37
CA LEU A 8 -29.11 16.99 -24.54
C LEU A 8 -29.93 16.69 -23.28
N ILE A 9 -29.63 15.60 -22.57
CA ILE A 9 -30.31 15.25 -21.31
C ILE A 9 -30.02 16.28 -20.22
N ILE A 10 -28.77 16.76 -20.12
CA ILE A 10 -28.37 17.81 -19.18
C ILE A 10 -29.04 19.15 -19.55
N LEU A 11 -29.11 19.50 -20.84
CA LEU A 11 -29.81 20.70 -21.32
C LEU A 11 -31.32 20.64 -21.04
N VAL A 12 -31.95 19.47 -21.19
CA VAL A 12 -33.37 19.26 -20.88
C VAL A 12 -33.61 19.36 -19.37
N LEU A 13 -32.71 18.84 -18.53
CA LEU A 13 -32.77 18.97 -17.07
C LEU A 13 -32.60 20.42 -16.62
N LEU A 14 -31.64 21.16 -17.16
CA LEU A 14 -31.44 22.59 -16.86
C LEU A 14 -32.62 23.44 -17.34
N ALA A 15 -33.22 23.10 -18.49
CA ALA A 15 -34.43 23.75 -18.99
C ALA A 15 -35.64 23.46 -18.10
N LEU A 16 -35.79 22.22 -17.59
CA LEU A 16 -36.85 21.85 -16.65
C LEU A 16 -36.69 22.60 -15.31
N ILE A 17 -35.47 22.75 -14.80
CA ILE A 17 -35.19 23.55 -13.59
C ILE A 17 -35.52 25.04 -13.83
N GLY A 18 -35.16 25.57 -15.00
CA GLY A 18 -35.48 26.96 -15.39
C GLY A 18 -36.99 27.21 -15.51
N VAL A 19 -37.74 26.26 -16.08
CA VAL A 19 -39.22 26.31 -16.14
C VAL A 19 -39.82 26.20 -14.74
N LEU A 20 -39.27 25.35 -13.88
CA LEU A 20 -39.73 25.21 -12.49
C LEU A 20 -39.60 26.54 -11.75
N LEU A 21 -38.42 27.17 -11.80
CA LEU A 21 -38.14 28.48 -11.18
C LEU A 21 -39.01 29.61 -11.74
N TYR A 22 -39.31 29.58 -13.04
CA TYR A 22 -40.21 30.54 -13.69
C TYR A 22 -41.65 30.40 -13.21
N VAL A 23 -42.15 29.15 -13.08
CA VAL A 23 -43.49 28.84 -12.55
C VAL A 23 -43.60 29.21 -11.08
N THR A 24 -42.57 28.97 -10.25
CA THR A 24 -42.57 29.42 -8.85
C THR A 24 -42.57 30.93 -8.73
N ARG A 25 -41.95 31.66 -9.68
CA ARG A 25 -41.95 33.13 -9.70
C ARG A 25 -43.31 33.70 -10.12
N MET A 26 -44.01 33.08 -11.08
CA MET A 26 -45.38 33.47 -11.46
C MET A 26 -46.43 33.11 -10.41
N ASN A 27 -46.26 32.01 -9.67
CA ASN A 27 -47.19 31.64 -8.60
C ASN A 27 -47.12 32.54 -7.36
N LYS A 28 -46.09 33.40 -7.22
CA LYS A 28 -46.05 34.44 -6.18
C LYS A 28 -47.06 35.59 -6.42
N THR A 29 -47.65 35.69 -7.62
CA THR A 29 -48.63 36.74 -7.96
C THR A 29 -50.09 36.28 -8.00
N ALA A 30 -50.38 34.99 -7.76
CA ALA A 30 -51.74 34.47 -7.77
C ALA A 30 -52.22 34.13 -6.34
N LYS A 31 -53.39 34.67 -5.95
CA LYS A 31 -54.08 34.32 -4.70
C LYS A 31 -54.50 32.84 -4.68
N PRO A 32 -54.62 32.21 -3.49
CA PRO A 32 -54.57 30.77 -3.35
C PRO A 32 -55.91 30.15 -3.74
N THR A 33 -55.89 29.18 -4.64
CA THR A 33 -57.03 28.29 -4.86
C THR A 33 -56.52 26.87 -4.93
N GLN A 34 -56.97 26.08 -3.96
CA GLN A 34 -56.75 24.63 -3.75
C GLN A 34 -55.36 24.22 -3.25
N PRO A 35 -55.31 23.27 -2.28
CA PRO A 35 -54.05 22.73 -1.81
C PRO A 35 -53.46 21.92 -2.94
N VAL A 36 -52.40 22.44 -3.56
CA VAL A 36 -51.50 21.60 -4.34
C VAL A 36 -50.84 20.68 -3.33
N THR A 37 -51.36 19.47 -3.16
CA THR A 37 -50.57 18.35 -2.66
C THR A 37 -49.50 18.07 -3.71
N VAL A 38 -48.45 18.89 -3.72
CA VAL A 38 -47.18 18.55 -4.34
C VAL A 38 -46.76 17.29 -3.60
N ASN A 39 -46.71 16.15 -4.29
CA ASN A 39 -46.32 14.87 -3.70
C ASN A 39 -44.89 15.00 -3.16
N THR A 40 -44.79 15.32 -1.88
CA THR A 40 -43.54 15.60 -1.14
C THR A 40 -42.60 14.40 -1.10
N VAL A 41 -43.15 13.19 -1.24
CA VAL A 41 -42.41 11.92 -1.29
C VAL A 41 -41.58 11.78 -2.59
N GLN A 42 -42.06 12.32 -3.72
CA GLN A 42 -41.39 12.16 -5.03
C GLN A 42 -40.04 12.88 -5.12
N GLN A 43 -39.81 13.92 -4.33
CA GLN A 43 -38.55 14.69 -4.39
C GLN A 43 -37.43 14.02 -3.60
N LEU A 44 -37.75 13.40 -2.45
CA LEU A 44 -36.77 12.65 -1.67
C LEU A 44 -36.38 11.35 -2.39
N ASP A 45 -37.34 10.67 -3.00
CA ASP A 45 -37.11 9.47 -3.82
C ASP A 45 -36.17 9.75 -5.00
N GLN A 46 -36.25 10.93 -5.62
CA GLN A 46 -35.33 11.35 -6.68
C GLN A 46 -33.90 11.51 -6.17
N VAL A 47 -33.72 12.09 -4.99
CA VAL A 47 -32.39 12.20 -4.35
C VAL A 47 -31.85 10.81 -4.01
N VAL A 48 -32.69 9.92 -3.47
CA VAL A 48 -32.29 8.54 -3.19
C VAL A 48 -31.87 7.81 -4.49
N GLN A 49 -32.62 7.95 -5.58
CA GLN A 49 -32.25 7.38 -6.88
C GLN A 49 -30.92 7.94 -7.42
N GLN A 50 -30.62 9.21 -7.15
CA GLN A 50 -29.33 9.81 -7.51
C GLN A 50 -28.20 9.23 -6.65
N ILE A 51 -28.40 9.08 -5.35
CA ILE A 51 -27.44 8.43 -4.44
C ILE A 51 -27.19 6.99 -4.88
N ASP A 52 -28.25 6.24 -5.19
CA ASP A 52 -28.19 4.86 -5.65
C ASP A 52 -27.37 4.73 -6.95
N SER A 53 -27.38 5.77 -7.80
CA SER A 53 -26.59 5.81 -9.04
C SER A 53 -25.08 5.97 -8.83
N TYR A 54 -24.63 6.23 -7.59
CA TYR A 54 -23.21 6.25 -7.24
C TYR A 54 -22.64 4.86 -6.97
N TYR A 55 -23.48 3.83 -6.86
CA TYR A 55 -23.06 2.46 -6.60
C TYR A 55 -23.02 1.63 -7.89
N VAL A 56 -22.12 0.65 -7.94
CA VAL A 56 -22.11 -0.36 -9.02
C VAL A 56 -23.42 -1.15 -9.01
N ASN A 57 -23.84 -1.55 -7.81
CA ASN A 57 -25.13 -2.21 -7.58
C ASN A 57 -25.96 -1.39 -6.57
N PRO A 58 -27.00 -0.68 -7.03
CA PRO A 58 -27.92 0.09 -6.18
C PRO A 58 -28.57 -0.67 -5.03
N ASN A 59 -28.74 -1.99 -5.15
CA ASN A 59 -29.38 -2.81 -4.14
C ASN A 59 -28.41 -3.27 -3.05
N GLU A 60 -27.15 -3.51 -3.41
CA GLU A 60 -26.10 -3.93 -2.46
C GLU A 60 -25.43 -2.74 -1.79
N LYS A 61 -25.27 -1.62 -2.51
CA LYS A 61 -24.59 -0.40 -2.06
C LYS A 61 -23.19 -0.60 -1.45
N SER A 62 -22.51 -1.70 -1.81
CA SER A 62 -21.16 -1.96 -1.31
C SER A 62 -20.14 -1.09 -2.02
N PHE A 63 -19.96 -1.28 -3.33
CA PHE A 63 -18.94 -0.58 -4.12
C PHE A 63 -19.50 0.63 -4.87
N LEU A 64 -18.71 1.70 -4.88
CA LEU A 64 -18.96 2.88 -5.71
C LEU A 64 -18.66 2.57 -7.18
N ARG A 65 -19.36 3.25 -8.09
CA ARG A 65 -19.12 3.19 -9.53
C ARG A 65 -17.71 3.63 -9.88
N GLU A 66 -17.25 3.26 -11.08
CA GLU A 66 -15.91 3.64 -11.56
C GLU A 66 -15.78 5.14 -11.83
N GLU A 67 -16.85 5.79 -12.29
CA GLU A 67 -16.82 7.22 -12.59
C GLU A 67 -16.64 8.05 -11.31
N PRO A 68 -15.64 8.95 -11.26
CA PRO A 68 -15.43 9.83 -10.13
C PRO A 68 -16.70 10.59 -9.77
N ILE A 69 -16.96 10.69 -8.47
CA ILE A 69 -18.04 11.49 -7.92
C ILE A 69 -17.45 12.85 -7.55
N ALA A 70 -17.94 13.93 -8.16
CA ALA A 70 -17.44 15.25 -7.83
C ALA A 70 -18.01 15.74 -6.49
N ASP A 71 -17.19 16.40 -5.67
CA ASP A 71 -17.62 16.93 -4.36
C ASP A 71 -18.79 17.93 -4.50
N GLU A 72 -18.81 18.67 -5.62
CA GLU A 72 -19.89 19.59 -5.99
C GLU A 72 -21.23 18.85 -6.18
N GLU A 73 -21.23 17.64 -6.75
CA GLU A 73 -22.46 16.86 -6.91
C GLU A 73 -23.07 16.49 -5.54
N LEU A 74 -22.23 16.06 -4.60
CA LEU A 74 -22.65 15.70 -3.24
C LEU A 74 -23.14 16.93 -2.47
N THR A 75 -22.48 18.08 -2.65
CA THR A 75 -22.90 19.37 -2.06
C THR A 75 -24.26 19.80 -2.58
N GLN A 76 -24.49 19.72 -3.89
CA GLN A 76 -25.78 20.05 -4.49
C GLN A 76 -26.91 19.11 -4.01
N LEU A 77 -26.62 17.84 -3.78
CA LEU A 77 -27.61 16.91 -3.21
C LEU A 77 -28.00 17.29 -1.78
N LYS A 78 -27.03 17.67 -0.94
CA LYS A 78 -27.30 18.15 0.43
C LYS A 78 -28.17 19.41 0.42
N GLU A 79 -27.82 20.40 -0.40
CA GLU A 79 -28.62 21.62 -0.56
C GLU A 79 -30.03 21.31 -1.07
N ALA A 80 -30.18 20.37 -2.01
CA ALA A 80 -31.47 19.95 -2.51
C ALA A 80 -32.35 19.38 -1.39
N ILE A 81 -31.80 18.49 -0.53
CA ILE A 81 -32.53 17.90 0.63
C ILE A 81 -33.04 18.98 1.58
N ASP A 82 -32.27 20.03 1.83
CA ASP A 82 -32.68 21.13 2.69
C ASP A 82 -33.95 21.83 2.17
N THR A 83 -34.09 21.93 0.85
CA THR A 83 -35.26 22.54 0.20
C THR A 83 -36.48 21.61 0.08
N VAL A 84 -36.32 20.29 0.24
CA VAL A 84 -37.42 19.33 0.14
C VAL A 84 -38.41 19.54 1.30
N ASN A 85 -39.70 19.49 1.01
CA ASN A 85 -40.74 19.57 2.05
C ASN A 85 -41.02 18.19 2.67
N ALA A 86 -40.05 17.66 3.42
CA ALA A 86 -40.12 16.38 4.13
C ALA A 86 -39.84 16.55 5.63
N SER A 87 -40.14 15.51 6.43
CA SER A 87 -39.83 15.52 7.87
C SER A 87 -38.32 15.59 8.09
N THR A 88 -37.88 16.22 9.19
CA THR A 88 -36.45 16.24 9.56
C THR A 88 -35.89 14.82 9.70
N ALA A 89 -36.69 13.88 10.20
CA ALA A 89 -36.27 12.50 10.35
C ALA A 89 -35.98 11.83 9.00
N ASP A 90 -36.83 12.05 7.99
CA ASP A 90 -36.64 11.46 6.66
C ASP A 90 -35.48 12.12 5.91
N LYS A 91 -35.32 13.45 6.03
CA LYS A 91 -34.14 14.14 5.51
C LYS A 91 -32.84 13.60 6.09
N ASN A 92 -32.80 13.42 7.41
CA ASN A 92 -31.61 12.92 8.10
C ASN A 92 -31.22 11.51 7.63
N LYS A 93 -32.20 10.64 7.32
CA LYS A 93 -31.90 9.30 6.75
C LYS A 93 -31.17 9.41 5.42
N VAL A 94 -31.58 10.32 4.54
CA VAL A 94 -30.96 10.51 3.23
C VAL A 94 -29.61 11.23 3.35
N LEU A 95 -29.48 12.20 4.26
CA LEU A 95 -28.19 12.84 4.56
C LEU A 95 -27.14 11.82 5.01
N VAL A 96 -27.52 10.86 5.86
CA VAL A 96 -26.62 9.77 6.27
C VAL A 96 -26.18 8.91 5.08
N GLU A 97 -27.04 8.67 4.08
CA GLU A 97 -26.63 7.94 2.86
C GLU A 97 -25.60 8.74 2.05
N ILE A 98 -25.72 10.07 1.99
CA ILE A 98 -24.71 10.94 1.36
C ILE A 98 -23.39 10.89 2.14
N GLU A 99 -23.44 10.97 3.47
CA GLU A 99 -22.25 10.87 4.32
C GLU A 99 -21.52 9.52 4.14
N ILE A 100 -22.26 8.43 3.94
CA ILE A 100 -21.67 7.12 3.61
C ILE A 100 -20.98 7.16 2.25
N VAL A 101 -21.59 7.79 1.22
CA VAL A 101 -20.94 7.95 -0.09
C VAL A 101 -19.67 8.79 0.03
N GLU A 102 -19.70 9.89 0.79
CA GLU A 102 -18.52 10.73 1.04
C GLU A 102 -17.40 9.94 1.73
N TRP A 103 -17.75 9.18 2.76
CA TRP A 103 -16.80 8.34 3.46
C TRP A 103 -16.22 7.26 2.54
N LYS A 104 -17.05 6.55 1.76
CA LYS A 104 -16.59 5.52 0.80
C LYS A 104 -15.69 6.13 -0.28
N LYS A 105 -16.03 7.33 -0.79
CA LYS A 105 -15.22 8.06 -1.77
C LYS A 105 -13.84 8.37 -1.18
N ALA A 106 -13.81 8.95 0.01
CA ALA A 106 -12.56 9.31 0.67
C ALA A 106 -11.70 8.08 1.01
N ALA A 107 -12.32 6.98 1.47
CA ALA A 107 -11.63 5.72 1.75
C ALA A 107 -11.07 5.08 0.46
N LEU A 108 -11.85 5.07 -0.62
CA LEU A 108 -11.43 4.59 -1.93
C LEU A 108 -10.20 5.37 -2.45
N ASP A 109 -10.26 6.70 -2.40
CA ASP A 109 -9.17 7.57 -2.84
C ASP A 109 -7.91 7.34 -1.99
N ALA A 110 -8.05 7.24 -0.67
CA ALA A 110 -6.94 7.02 0.25
C ALA A 110 -6.28 5.66 0.05
N VAL A 111 -7.05 4.58 -0.06
CA VAL A 111 -6.49 3.23 -0.28
C VAL A 111 -5.86 3.13 -1.67
N ASN A 112 -6.47 3.69 -2.72
CA ASN A 112 -5.84 3.75 -4.03
C ASN A 112 -4.54 4.55 -4.02
N HIS A 113 -4.43 5.59 -3.17
CA HIS A 113 -3.19 6.33 -2.99
C HIS A 113 -2.10 5.50 -2.32
N LEU A 114 -2.42 4.69 -1.30
CA LEU A 114 -1.46 3.77 -0.66
C LEU A 114 -0.84 2.81 -1.68
N TYR A 115 -1.60 2.38 -2.67
CA TYR A 115 -1.17 1.43 -3.72
C TYR A 115 -0.83 2.10 -5.06
N SER A 116 -0.47 3.38 -5.04
CA SER A 116 -0.18 4.15 -6.27
C SER A 116 1.12 3.76 -6.99
N GLY A 117 1.93 2.85 -6.43
CA GLY A 117 3.00 2.18 -7.16
C GLY A 117 2.48 1.21 -8.24
N SER A 118 1.19 0.88 -8.17
CA SER A 118 0.50 0.06 -9.17
C SER A 118 0.12 0.90 -10.40
N ALA A 119 0.19 0.30 -11.60
CA ALA A 119 -0.16 0.99 -12.84
C ALA A 119 -1.65 1.38 -12.95
N THR A 120 -2.50 0.73 -12.16
CA THR A 120 -3.95 0.97 -12.09
C THR A 120 -4.40 1.06 -10.64
N PRO A 121 -5.52 1.73 -10.34
CA PRO A 121 -6.12 1.72 -9.00
C PRO A 121 -6.30 0.29 -8.47
N VAL A 122 -6.05 0.08 -7.17
CA VAL A 122 -6.22 -1.22 -6.53
C VAL A 122 -7.69 -1.58 -6.34
N ILE A 123 -8.56 -0.57 -6.21
CA ILE A 123 -10.02 -0.73 -6.29
C ILE A 123 -10.54 0.09 -7.46
N LYS A 124 -11.30 -0.55 -8.34
CA LYS A 124 -11.98 0.09 -9.46
C LYS A 124 -13.36 -0.52 -9.65
N GLY A 125 -14.41 0.25 -9.36
CA GLY A 125 -15.77 -0.29 -9.33
C GLY A 125 -15.88 -1.35 -8.24
N ASP A 126 -16.36 -2.53 -8.61
CA ASP A 126 -16.47 -3.71 -7.73
C ASP A 126 -15.26 -4.66 -7.82
N GLN A 127 -14.19 -4.26 -8.52
CA GLN A 127 -13.00 -5.08 -8.70
C GLN A 127 -11.88 -4.63 -7.77
N VAL A 128 -11.27 -5.61 -7.09
CA VAL A 128 -10.03 -5.43 -6.32
C VAL A 128 -8.88 -6.09 -7.09
N ALA A 129 -7.79 -5.35 -7.31
CA ALA A 129 -6.66 -5.83 -8.08
C ALA A 129 -5.93 -6.98 -7.36
N THR A 130 -5.49 -7.97 -8.14
CA THR A 130 -4.71 -9.11 -7.63
C THR A 130 -3.24 -8.77 -7.43
N LYS A 131 -2.66 -7.98 -8.35
CA LYS A 131 -1.32 -7.41 -8.17
C LYS A 131 -1.45 -6.02 -7.53
N LYS A 132 -0.72 -5.82 -6.44
CA LYS A 132 -0.74 -4.62 -5.63
C LYS A 132 0.70 -4.21 -5.35
N VAL A 133 1.01 -2.93 -5.52
CA VAL A 133 2.32 -2.35 -5.24
C VAL A 133 2.09 -1.06 -4.47
N LEU A 134 2.68 -0.98 -3.29
CA LEU A 134 2.62 0.20 -2.43
C LEU A 134 3.31 1.40 -3.11
N ALA A 135 2.85 2.59 -2.77
CA ALA A 135 3.43 3.83 -3.26
C ALA A 135 4.91 3.96 -2.88
N ASP A 136 5.68 4.59 -3.77
CA ASP A 136 7.07 4.91 -3.48
C ASP A 136 7.17 5.84 -2.27
N ASN A 137 8.18 5.62 -1.41
CA ASN A 137 8.45 6.42 -0.20
C ASN A 137 7.32 6.46 0.83
N LEU A 138 6.33 5.56 0.74
CA LEU A 138 5.29 5.40 1.75
C LEU A 138 5.90 4.97 3.09
N LYS A 139 5.37 5.47 4.20
CA LYS A 139 5.77 5.08 5.56
C LYS A 139 4.62 4.37 6.28
N LEU A 140 4.95 3.54 7.27
CA LEU A 140 3.96 2.89 8.13
C LEU A 140 2.98 3.91 8.75
N ALA A 141 3.49 5.06 9.20
CA ALA A 141 2.65 6.13 9.77
C ALA A 141 1.58 6.66 8.79
N ASP A 142 1.84 6.64 7.48
CA ASP A 142 0.86 7.04 6.48
C ASP A 142 -0.28 6.00 6.38
N VAL A 143 0.08 4.70 6.44
CA VAL A 143 -0.89 3.59 6.44
C VAL A 143 -1.71 3.59 7.74
N GLU A 144 -1.07 3.81 8.89
CA GLU A 144 -1.73 3.93 10.19
C GLU A 144 -2.71 5.10 10.21
N LYS A 145 -2.34 6.23 9.62
CA LYS A 145 -3.24 7.38 9.48
C LYS A 145 -4.48 7.01 8.66
N VAL A 146 -4.33 6.33 7.52
CA VAL A 146 -5.48 5.85 6.72
C VAL A 146 -6.34 4.87 7.51
N ALA A 147 -5.73 3.98 8.30
CA ALA A 147 -6.48 3.08 9.17
C ALA A 147 -7.32 3.85 10.20
N THR A 148 -6.74 4.80 10.91
CA THR A 148 -7.48 5.64 11.87
C THR A 148 -8.54 6.48 11.20
N ASP A 149 -8.25 7.04 10.03
CA ASP A 149 -9.17 7.92 9.32
C ASP A 149 -10.41 7.18 8.79
N PHE A 150 -10.35 5.86 8.57
CA PHE A 150 -11.43 5.11 7.92
C PHE A 150 -11.91 3.87 8.68
N ILE A 151 -11.03 3.05 9.24
CA ILE A 151 -11.46 1.87 10.02
C ILE A 151 -12.10 2.32 11.34
N ASP A 152 -11.47 3.25 12.06
CA ASP A 152 -11.95 3.69 13.38
C ASP A 152 -13.15 4.66 13.30
N THR A 153 -13.33 5.34 12.16
CA THR A 153 -14.40 6.32 11.93
C THR A 153 -15.57 5.76 11.11
N MET A 154 -15.55 4.46 10.81
CA MET A 154 -16.53 3.83 9.93
C MET A 154 -17.96 4.15 10.39
N PRO A 155 -18.85 4.63 9.49
CA PRO A 155 -20.21 5.00 9.87
C PRO A 155 -20.93 3.85 10.56
N LYS A 156 -21.53 4.08 11.75
CA LYS A 156 -22.12 3.01 12.59
C LYS A 156 -23.12 2.10 11.88
N ARG A 157 -23.83 2.62 10.87
CA ARG A 157 -24.77 1.82 10.08
C ARG A 157 -24.07 0.72 9.25
N LEU A 158 -22.79 0.90 8.98
CA LEU A 158 -21.91 -0.08 8.34
C LEU A 158 -21.27 -1.06 9.34
N LEU A 159 -21.43 -0.82 10.65
CA LEU A 159 -20.88 -1.64 11.74
C LEU A 159 -21.91 -2.58 12.38
N LEU A 160 -23.15 -2.65 11.85
CA LEU A 160 -24.21 -3.45 12.46
C LEU A 160 -24.08 -4.92 12.05
N ASP A 161 -23.59 -5.74 12.99
CA ASP A 161 -23.73 -7.22 13.02
C ASP A 161 -25.20 -7.64 13.32
N ASP A 162 -26.17 -7.04 12.64
CA ASP A 162 -27.52 -7.61 12.63
C ASP A 162 -27.50 -8.77 11.62
N GLU A 163 -27.95 -9.97 12.02
CA GLU A 163 -28.02 -11.18 11.17
C GLU A 163 -28.78 -10.97 9.83
N GLU A 164 -29.45 -9.84 9.65
CA GLU A 164 -30.20 -9.44 8.44
C GLU A 164 -29.50 -8.40 7.55
N VAL A 165 -28.37 -7.80 7.98
CA VAL A 165 -27.63 -6.82 7.16
C VAL A 165 -26.49 -7.54 6.42
N PRO A 166 -26.51 -7.59 5.07
CA PRO A 166 -25.43 -8.21 4.31
C PRO A 166 -24.09 -7.53 4.59
N GLU A 167 -23.03 -8.33 4.73
CA GLU A 167 -21.66 -7.83 4.85
C GLU A 167 -21.33 -6.87 3.70
N ASP A 168 -20.85 -5.67 4.04
CA ASP A 168 -20.45 -4.68 3.06
C ASP A 168 -19.06 -5.02 2.51
N LYS A 169 -19.06 -5.66 1.34
CA LYS A 169 -17.85 -6.11 0.63
C LYS A 169 -16.81 -5.01 0.42
N PHE A 170 -17.23 -3.74 0.31
CA PHE A 170 -16.28 -2.63 0.17
C PHE A 170 -15.53 -2.38 1.47
N ASN A 171 -16.21 -2.45 2.62
CA ASN A 171 -15.57 -2.24 3.92
C ASN A 171 -14.59 -3.37 4.23
N THR A 172 -14.97 -4.61 3.90
CA THR A 172 -14.07 -5.78 3.97
C THR A 172 -12.84 -5.55 3.10
N ALA A 173 -13.02 -5.17 1.83
CA ALA A 173 -11.91 -4.90 0.92
C ALA A 173 -10.97 -3.77 1.41
N ILE A 174 -11.51 -2.64 1.87
CA ILE A 174 -10.71 -1.53 2.41
C ILE A 174 -9.92 -1.96 3.65
N THR A 175 -10.56 -2.68 4.57
CA THR A 175 -9.93 -3.15 5.81
C THR A 175 -8.80 -4.13 5.50
N GLU A 176 -9.05 -5.11 4.62
CA GLU A 176 -8.04 -6.08 4.19
C GLU A 176 -6.85 -5.40 3.51
N LEU A 177 -7.09 -4.45 2.60
CA LEU A 177 -6.02 -3.75 1.90
C LEU A 177 -5.16 -2.88 2.83
N ILE A 178 -5.76 -2.24 3.84
CA ILE A 178 -5.02 -1.45 4.83
C ILE A 178 -4.19 -2.38 5.73
N ASN A 179 -4.77 -3.50 6.19
CA ASN A 179 -4.05 -4.46 7.03
C ASN A 179 -2.91 -5.15 6.26
N GLU A 180 -3.13 -5.52 5.00
CA GLU A 180 -2.08 -6.05 4.14
C GLU A 180 -0.92 -5.07 4.02
N ALA A 181 -1.19 -3.78 3.81
CA ALA A 181 -0.14 -2.75 3.77
C ALA A 181 0.63 -2.67 5.11
N LYS A 182 -0.06 -2.69 6.25
CA LYS A 182 0.59 -2.71 7.58
C LYS A 182 1.49 -3.91 7.76
N ASP A 183 1.00 -5.10 7.41
CA ASP A 183 1.76 -6.34 7.54
C ASP A 183 3.05 -6.31 6.70
N GLN A 184 3.01 -5.70 5.49
CA GLN A 184 4.20 -5.53 4.67
C GLN A 184 5.25 -4.64 5.35
N PHE A 185 4.84 -3.53 5.96
CA PHE A 185 5.74 -2.67 6.72
C PHE A 185 6.28 -3.34 7.99
N GLU A 186 5.44 -4.08 8.73
CA GLU A 186 5.91 -4.83 9.89
C GLU A 186 6.96 -5.89 9.52
N ASN A 187 6.73 -6.62 8.42
CA ASN A 187 7.69 -7.61 7.93
C ASN A 187 8.97 -6.93 7.45
N PHE A 188 8.87 -5.79 6.78
CA PHE A 188 10.01 -4.97 6.38
C PHE A 188 10.83 -4.53 7.60
N ASP A 189 10.21 -3.97 8.63
CA ASP A 189 10.89 -3.51 9.84
C ASP A 189 11.58 -4.66 10.59
N LYS A 190 10.92 -5.82 10.71
CA LYS A 190 11.52 -7.03 11.29
C LYS A 190 12.74 -7.49 10.50
N ALA A 191 12.69 -7.45 9.17
CA ALA A 191 13.82 -7.78 8.33
C ALA A 191 14.97 -6.77 8.50
N ILE A 192 14.67 -5.47 8.53
CA ILE A 192 15.67 -4.41 8.80
C ILE A 192 16.33 -4.61 10.16
N GLU A 193 15.56 -4.91 11.20
CA GLU A 193 16.09 -5.17 12.54
C GLU A 193 17.05 -6.38 12.54
N ALA A 194 16.68 -7.46 11.85
CA ALA A 194 17.55 -8.62 11.69
C ALA A 194 18.85 -8.28 10.95
N LEU A 195 18.77 -7.51 9.86
CA LEU A 195 19.96 -7.06 9.14
C LEU A 195 20.85 -6.13 9.99
N ASN A 196 20.25 -5.25 10.80
CA ASN A 196 21.00 -4.39 11.70
C ASN A 196 21.73 -5.17 12.80
N LYS A 197 21.12 -6.26 13.31
CA LYS A 197 21.80 -7.18 14.23
C LYS A 197 23.01 -7.83 13.56
N VAL A 198 22.89 -8.27 12.31
CA VAL A 198 24.03 -8.78 11.53
C VAL A 198 25.13 -7.72 11.40
N LYS A 199 24.75 -6.48 11.04
CA LYS A 199 25.70 -5.35 10.89
C LYS A 199 26.44 -4.99 12.18
N SER A 200 25.93 -5.38 13.33
CA SER A 200 26.59 -5.17 14.63
C SER A 200 27.60 -6.25 15.00
N ILE A 201 27.68 -7.32 14.21
CA ILE A 201 28.70 -8.36 14.38
C ILE A 201 29.94 -7.91 13.61
N ASP A 202 31.07 -7.86 14.31
CA ASP A 202 32.36 -7.56 13.69
C ASP A 202 32.70 -8.65 12.64
N ILE A 203 33.16 -8.21 11.47
CA ILE A 203 33.56 -9.10 10.39
C ILE A 203 35.02 -9.49 10.64
N GLU A 204 35.22 -10.53 11.42
CA GLU A 204 36.52 -11.07 11.81
C GLU A 204 36.49 -12.61 11.83
N ASP A 205 37.67 -13.23 11.93
CA ASP A 205 37.76 -14.69 12.05
C ASP A 205 36.97 -15.22 13.26
N GLY A 206 36.37 -16.39 13.12
CA GLY A 206 35.48 -16.99 14.12
C GLY A 206 34.07 -16.39 14.17
N GLN A 207 33.82 -15.19 13.61
CA GLN A 207 32.48 -14.57 13.59
C GLN A 207 31.70 -14.84 12.30
N ILE A 208 32.35 -15.28 11.22
CA ILE A 208 31.72 -15.55 9.91
C ILE A 208 30.49 -16.46 10.03
N GLY A 209 30.57 -17.53 10.83
CA GLY A 209 29.43 -18.42 11.05
C GLY A 209 28.26 -17.78 11.81
N ASN A 210 28.53 -16.81 12.69
CA ASN A 210 27.48 -16.05 13.40
C ASN A 210 26.81 -15.06 12.45
N ILE A 211 27.60 -14.38 11.61
CA ILE A 211 27.09 -13.51 10.54
C ILE A 211 26.17 -14.30 9.61
N ALA A 212 26.58 -15.48 9.15
CA ALA A 212 25.79 -16.31 8.24
C ALA A 212 24.46 -16.76 8.86
N LYS A 213 24.45 -17.14 10.14
CA LYS A 213 23.21 -17.46 10.87
C LYS A 213 22.29 -16.24 10.98
N GLY A 214 22.84 -15.06 11.30
CA GLY A 214 22.04 -13.84 11.36
C GLY A 214 21.46 -13.44 9.99
N LEU A 215 22.24 -13.57 8.91
CA LEU A 215 21.75 -13.32 7.56
C LEU A 215 20.68 -14.32 7.11
N ARG A 216 20.77 -15.58 7.53
CA ARG A 216 19.71 -16.56 7.30
C ARG A 216 18.38 -16.10 7.92
N ASP A 217 18.42 -15.52 9.11
CA ASP A 217 17.21 -15.03 9.77
C ASP A 217 16.68 -13.76 9.10
N PHE A 218 17.56 -12.88 8.61
CA PHE A 218 17.18 -11.79 7.70
C PHE A 218 16.49 -12.33 6.44
N GLU A 219 17.08 -13.31 5.74
CA GLU A 219 16.54 -13.91 4.51
C GLU A 219 15.11 -14.44 4.73
N LYS A 220 14.88 -15.19 5.81
CA LYS A 220 13.53 -15.70 6.16
C LYS A 220 12.51 -14.59 6.41
N LEU A 221 12.93 -13.46 6.95
CA LEU A 221 12.04 -12.31 7.22
C LEU A 221 11.80 -11.51 5.94
N ARG A 222 12.84 -11.30 5.13
CA ARG A 222 12.75 -10.69 3.81
C ARG A 222 11.78 -11.45 2.91
N ASP A 223 11.79 -12.79 2.93
CA ASP A 223 10.90 -13.60 2.11
C ASP A 223 9.40 -13.49 2.48
N LYS A 224 9.08 -12.85 3.62
CA LYS A 224 7.70 -12.49 3.99
C LYS A 224 7.25 -11.13 3.43
N VAL A 225 8.18 -10.33 2.93
CA VAL A 225 7.88 -9.06 2.26
C VAL A 225 7.64 -9.36 0.80
N THR A 226 6.38 -9.20 0.38
CA THR A 226 5.91 -9.49 -0.97
C THR A 226 5.67 -8.24 -1.80
N ASP A 227 5.66 -7.06 -1.17
CA ASP A 227 5.60 -5.79 -1.88
C ASP A 227 6.91 -5.53 -2.65
N ASP A 228 6.80 -5.26 -3.96
CA ASP A 228 7.93 -5.09 -4.88
C ASP A 228 8.86 -3.94 -4.41
N ASN A 229 8.30 -2.83 -3.94
CA ASN A 229 9.05 -1.63 -3.57
C ASN A 229 9.82 -1.81 -2.24
N LEU A 230 9.18 -2.38 -1.24
CA LEU A 230 9.83 -2.69 0.03
C LEU A 230 10.88 -3.79 -0.13
N LEU A 231 10.62 -4.81 -0.95
CA LEU A 231 11.58 -5.88 -1.23
C LEU A 231 12.84 -5.34 -1.93
N ASN A 232 12.68 -4.44 -2.90
CA ASN A 232 13.82 -3.77 -3.55
C ASN A 232 14.69 -3.02 -2.53
N GLN A 233 14.08 -2.27 -1.61
CA GLN A 233 14.82 -1.57 -0.54
C GLN A 233 15.56 -2.52 0.40
N LEU A 234 14.97 -3.69 0.73
CA LEU A 234 15.67 -4.71 1.52
C LEU A 234 16.87 -5.29 0.78
N ASN A 235 16.71 -5.58 -0.51
CA ASN A 235 17.77 -6.12 -1.36
C ASN A 235 18.93 -5.11 -1.48
N GLU A 236 18.65 -3.83 -1.73
CA GLU A 236 19.69 -2.80 -1.79
C GLU A 236 20.49 -2.70 -0.48
N LYS A 237 19.82 -2.78 0.68
CA LYS A 237 20.50 -2.75 1.99
C LYS A 237 21.31 -4.00 2.26
N ALA A 238 20.85 -5.15 1.77
CA ALA A 238 21.59 -6.40 1.83
C ALA A 238 22.84 -6.33 0.94
N ASP A 239 22.71 -5.89 -0.31
CA ASP A 239 23.82 -5.76 -1.25
C ASP A 239 24.91 -4.79 -0.76
N GLN A 240 24.50 -3.68 -0.13
CA GLN A 240 25.42 -2.77 0.56
C GLN A 240 26.20 -3.48 1.66
N TYR A 241 25.53 -4.30 2.47
CA TYR A 241 26.19 -5.08 3.52
C TYR A 241 27.13 -6.14 2.94
N LEU A 242 26.68 -6.88 1.92
CA LEU A 242 27.46 -7.94 1.27
C LEU A 242 28.75 -7.37 0.66
N SER A 243 28.72 -6.15 0.13
CA SER A 243 29.92 -5.47 -0.38
C SER A 243 30.94 -5.17 0.72
N VAL A 244 30.47 -4.73 1.89
CA VAL A 244 31.32 -4.50 3.07
C VAL A 244 31.88 -5.82 3.58
N PHE A 245 31.04 -6.86 3.68
CA PHE A 245 31.45 -8.21 4.06
C PHE A 245 32.55 -8.74 3.14
N LEU A 246 32.36 -8.67 1.82
CA LEU A 246 33.34 -9.19 0.85
C LEU A 246 34.71 -8.53 1.01
N THR A 247 34.73 -7.21 1.23
CA THR A 247 35.97 -6.45 1.40
C THR A 247 36.74 -6.93 2.63
N ALA A 248 36.06 -6.97 3.78
CA ALA A 248 36.68 -7.43 5.03
C ALA A 248 37.07 -8.91 4.97
N PHE A 249 36.24 -9.74 4.35
CA PHE A 249 36.54 -11.16 4.16
C PHE A 249 37.79 -11.38 3.30
N THR A 250 37.97 -10.60 2.23
CA THR A 250 39.15 -10.69 1.36
C THR A 250 40.43 -10.36 2.13
N GLU A 251 40.39 -9.37 3.02
CA GLU A 251 41.49 -9.01 3.90
C GLU A 251 41.85 -10.19 4.84
N ILE A 252 40.85 -10.78 5.52
CA ILE A 252 41.07 -11.94 6.40
C ILE A 252 41.63 -13.14 5.63
N ALA A 253 41.07 -13.45 4.46
CA ALA A 253 41.50 -14.59 3.65
C ALA A 253 42.94 -14.42 3.14
N SER A 254 43.40 -13.19 2.91
CA SER A 254 44.78 -12.92 2.51
C SER A 254 45.80 -13.31 3.59
N GLU A 255 45.42 -13.25 4.86
CA GLU A 255 46.30 -13.50 6.01
C GLU A 255 46.36 -14.99 6.39
N ILE A 256 45.40 -15.81 5.94
CA ILE A 256 45.24 -17.20 6.38
C ILE A 256 45.15 -18.12 5.16
N PRO A 257 46.21 -18.91 4.85
CA PRO A 257 46.18 -19.86 3.72
C PRO A 257 45.06 -20.90 3.84
N GLY A 258 44.31 -21.12 2.77
CA GLY A 258 43.21 -22.08 2.70
C GLY A 258 41.96 -21.68 3.50
N TYR A 259 41.84 -20.43 3.92
CA TYR A 259 40.72 -19.94 4.73
C TYR A 259 39.40 -19.94 3.97
N TYR A 260 39.43 -19.73 2.66
CA TYR A 260 38.27 -19.70 1.79
C TYR A 260 37.41 -20.96 1.93
N ASP A 261 38.01 -22.15 1.90
CA ASP A 261 37.28 -23.42 2.00
C ASP A 261 36.59 -23.58 3.36
N ILE A 262 37.26 -23.18 4.44
CA ILE A 262 36.71 -23.23 5.81
C ILE A 262 35.54 -22.24 5.93
N ALA A 263 35.75 -21.01 5.45
CA ALA A 263 34.75 -19.97 5.47
C ALA A 263 33.54 -20.29 4.58
N LEU A 264 33.75 -20.96 3.44
CA LEU A 264 32.67 -21.38 2.54
C LEU A 264 31.67 -22.29 3.26
N VAL A 265 32.15 -23.20 4.11
CA VAL A 265 31.29 -24.04 4.96
C VAL A 265 30.60 -23.19 6.03
N ALA A 266 31.30 -22.22 6.63
CA ALA A 266 30.73 -21.35 7.65
C ALA A 266 29.60 -20.46 7.12
N VAL A 267 29.63 -20.07 5.84
CA VAL A 267 28.60 -19.23 5.23
C VAL A 267 27.38 -19.98 4.69
N GLU A 268 27.42 -21.31 4.59
CA GLU A 268 26.32 -22.16 4.09
C GLU A 268 24.93 -21.85 4.66
N PRO A 269 24.78 -21.44 5.94
CA PRO A 269 23.47 -21.09 6.48
C PRO A 269 22.77 -19.94 5.73
N SER A 270 23.51 -18.99 5.13
CA SER A 270 22.97 -17.86 4.38
C SER A 270 23.11 -18.12 2.88
N GLN A 271 21.99 -18.04 2.16
CA GLN A 271 22.00 -18.15 0.70
C GLN A 271 22.75 -16.98 0.05
N LEU A 272 22.58 -15.76 0.59
CA LEU A 272 23.22 -14.55 0.10
C LEU A 272 24.75 -14.64 0.19
N LEU A 273 25.28 -15.01 1.37
CA LEU A 273 26.74 -15.14 1.53
C LEU A 273 27.30 -16.31 0.73
N THR A 274 26.61 -17.45 0.73
CA THR A 274 27.04 -18.61 -0.05
C THR A 274 27.14 -18.25 -1.53
N LYS A 275 26.17 -17.50 -2.05
CA LYS A 275 26.19 -17.01 -3.43
C LYS A 275 27.34 -16.03 -3.65
N LEU A 276 27.48 -15.02 -2.79
CA LEU A 276 28.55 -14.02 -2.84
C LEU A 276 29.94 -14.68 -2.90
N MET A 277 30.21 -15.63 -2.00
CA MET A 277 31.49 -16.34 -1.93
C MET A 277 31.77 -17.12 -3.22
N LYS A 278 30.78 -17.87 -3.73
CA LYS A 278 30.94 -18.64 -4.96
C LYS A 278 31.16 -17.78 -6.20
N GLU A 279 30.49 -16.63 -6.27
CA GLU A 279 30.63 -15.68 -7.39
C GLU A 279 32.00 -14.98 -7.38
N ASN A 280 32.67 -14.90 -6.23
CA ASN A 280 33.98 -14.24 -6.08
C ASN A 280 35.14 -15.21 -5.84
N ARG A 281 34.93 -16.51 -6.08
CA ARG A 281 35.90 -17.58 -5.78
C ARG A 281 37.30 -17.30 -6.33
N GLU A 282 37.41 -16.98 -7.62
CA GLU A 282 38.71 -16.80 -8.29
C GLU A 282 39.55 -15.70 -7.63
N THR A 283 38.90 -14.58 -7.26
CA THR A 283 39.56 -13.47 -6.57
C THR A 283 39.99 -13.86 -5.16
N LEU A 284 39.14 -14.57 -4.44
CA LEU A 284 39.39 -14.95 -3.05
C LEU A 284 40.50 -16.00 -2.94
N GLU A 285 40.51 -17.03 -3.79
CA GLU A 285 41.56 -18.06 -3.82
C GLU A 285 42.91 -17.53 -4.34
N ALA A 286 42.92 -16.59 -5.30
CA ALA A 286 44.15 -15.97 -5.79
C ALA A 286 44.86 -15.13 -4.72
N THR A 287 44.10 -14.54 -3.81
CA THR A 287 44.66 -13.74 -2.70
C THR A 287 45.38 -14.63 -1.67
N GLU A 288 45.01 -15.91 -1.55
CA GLU A 288 45.68 -16.87 -0.65
C GLU A 288 47.05 -17.34 -1.18
N THR A 289 47.24 -17.35 -2.50
CA THR A 289 48.45 -17.91 -3.13
C THR A 289 49.61 -16.92 -3.22
N GLU A 290 49.34 -15.60 -3.21
CA GLU A 290 50.40 -14.59 -3.22
C GLU A 290 51.13 -14.47 -1.86
N THR A 291 50.45 -14.75 -0.73
CA THR A 291 51.05 -14.69 0.60
C THR A 291 51.92 -15.90 0.96
N GLU A 292 51.67 -17.08 0.39
CA GLU A 292 52.51 -18.28 0.58
C GLU A 292 53.94 -18.13 0.01
N THR A 293 54.16 -17.26 -0.97
CA THR A 293 55.45 -17.12 -1.68
C THR A 293 56.52 -16.28 -0.98
N THR A 294 56.28 -15.77 0.24
CA THR A 294 57.18 -14.77 0.87
C THR A 294 57.98 -15.24 2.09
N GLU A 295 57.94 -16.51 2.48
CA GLU A 295 58.77 -17.04 3.58
C GLU A 295 59.66 -18.22 3.13
N GLU A 296 60.79 -17.92 2.49
CA GLU A 296 62.06 -18.66 2.71
C GLU A 296 63.22 -17.99 1.95
N VAL A 297 64.05 -17.21 2.64
CA VAL A 297 65.47 -17.09 2.30
C VAL A 297 66.25 -17.34 3.59
N VAL A 298 66.50 -18.62 3.86
CA VAL A 298 67.51 -19.05 4.84
C VAL A 298 68.88 -18.74 4.24
N THR A 299 69.57 -17.72 4.74
CA THR A 299 71.00 -17.56 4.50
C THR A 299 71.76 -18.57 5.36
N GLU A 300 72.16 -19.69 4.77
CA GLU A 300 73.21 -20.55 5.34
C GLU A 300 74.56 -19.80 5.31
N GLU A 301 75.06 -19.46 6.49
CA GLU A 301 76.40 -18.93 6.70
C GLU A 301 77.42 -20.08 6.55
N ILE A 302 78.10 -20.13 5.41
CA ILE A 302 79.23 -21.04 5.19
C ILE A 302 80.45 -20.45 5.91
N VAL A 303 80.77 -20.98 7.09
CA VAL A 303 82.05 -20.74 7.75
C VAL A 303 83.11 -21.64 7.12
N THR A 304 83.90 -21.07 6.21
CA THR A 304 85.15 -21.68 5.74
C THR A 304 86.25 -21.45 6.79
N GLU A 305 86.72 -22.54 7.39
CA GLU A 305 88.02 -22.58 8.08
C GLU A 305 89.15 -22.35 7.06
N GLU A 306 90.02 -21.37 7.33
CA GLU A 306 91.38 -21.37 6.80
C GLU A 306 92.40 -21.24 7.92
N SER A 307 93.13 -22.35 8.10
CA SER A 307 94.57 -22.53 8.42
C SER A 307 95.18 -21.89 9.67
#